data_AF-A0A9N9EG05-F1
#
_entry.id   AF-A0A9N9EG05-F1
#
_cell.length_a   1.000
_cell.length_b   1.000
_cell.length_c   1.000
_cell.angle_alpha   90.00
_cell.angle_beta   90.00
_cell.angle_gamma   90.00
#
_symmetry.space_group_name_H-M   'P 1'
#
loop_
_entity.id
_entity.type
_entity.pdbx_description
1 polymer ?
#
loop_
_entity_poly.entity_id
_entity_poly.type
_entity_poly.pdbx_seq_one_letter_code
_entity_poly.pdbx_strand_id
1 'polypeptide(L)'
;MTSSMKAIQVKNTGGVEALEYVTIECPKITEPTDVHFFLKRKSHLIGKNFIISDKSFGRTGLYKLPLPVVIGREGAGIVESVGEDVKDVQPGDHVAYIGPSYAEYTIATSKHVTKVPDGLDLKLAAASVIQGLTSLTLATQSYEVKKDDWILIHAAAGGCGLLLVQLVKNRGAHAIGTVSNAEKAKLALHAGAEHVINYTTQNVVEEVMRITDNNGVHAIFDGVGKDTFETSLACARRLGSLISFGNASGVIPPFNLSRLAEKNLKLMRPTLFNYIVTKEEFKKYTTELFTMINEGKLDIKIWKTYKLSDVKQAHLDLEERKTSGKLILQP
;
A
#
# COMPACT_ATOMS: atom_id res chain seq x y z
N MET A 1 -28.00 -13.56 -12.33
CA MET A 1 -26.97 -13.54 -11.28
C MET A 1 -26.89 -14.93 -10.66
N THR A 2 -25.69 -15.46 -10.46
CA THR A 2 -25.51 -16.67 -9.65
C THR A 2 -25.93 -16.36 -8.22
N SER A 3 -26.65 -17.27 -7.56
CA SER A 3 -27.07 -17.09 -6.17
C SER A 3 -25.92 -17.25 -5.17
N SER A 4 -24.78 -17.80 -5.62
CA SER A 4 -23.60 -18.03 -4.79
C SER A 4 -22.30 -17.78 -5.54
N MET A 5 -21.24 -17.58 -4.77
CA MET A 5 -19.88 -17.31 -5.23
C MET A 5 -18.82 -17.95 -4.33
N LYS A 6 -17.61 -18.09 -4.86
CA LYS A 6 -16.40 -18.45 -4.09
C LYS A 6 -15.77 -17.23 -3.43
N ALA A 7 -15.43 -17.37 -2.16
CA ALA A 7 -14.77 -16.34 -1.37
C ALA A 7 -13.81 -16.93 -0.33
N ILE A 8 -12.91 -16.08 0.18
CA ILE A 8 -12.12 -16.36 1.37
C ILE A 8 -12.80 -15.72 2.57
N GLN A 9 -13.32 -16.57 3.45
CA GLN A 9 -13.98 -16.16 4.67
C GLN A 9 -13.11 -16.48 5.88
N VAL A 10 -13.11 -15.58 6.86
CA VAL A 10 -12.54 -15.81 8.19
C VAL A 10 -13.71 -15.93 9.17
N LYS A 11 -13.86 -17.10 9.80
CA LYS A 11 -14.88 -17.36 10.83
C LYS A 11 -14.39 -17.14 12.25
N ASN A 12 -13.11 -17.46 12.48
CA ASN A 12 -12.41 -17.29 13.75
C ASN A 12 -11.05 -16.67 13.47
N THR A 13 -10.56 -15.84 14.38
CA THR A 13 -9.20 -15.31 14.28
C THR A 13 -8.17 -16.43 14.46
N GLY A 14 -7.10 -16.44 13.65
CA GLY A 14 -5.97 -17.38 13.73
C GLY A 14 -4.81 -16.98 12.81
N GLY A 15 -3.93 -17.93 12.53
CA GLY A 15 -2.90 -17.88 11.49
C GLY A 15 -3.48 -18.00 10.07
N VAL A 16 -2.66 -18.43 9.11
CA VAL A 16 -3.11 -18.66 7.71
C VAL A 16 -4.15 -19.78 7.60
N GLU A 17 -4.24 -20.66 8.59
CA GLU A 17 -5.23 -21.73 8.66
C GLU A 17 -6.67 -21.23 8.77
N ALA A 18 -6.88 -20.03 9.32
CA ALA A 18 -8.19 -19.38 9.46
C ALA A 18 -8.79 -18.89 8.13
N LEU A 19 -8.03 -18.92 7.03
CA LEU A 19 -8.48 -18.55 5.70
C LEU A 19 -9.23 -19.73 5.05
N GLU A 20 -10.56 -19.65 4.96
CA GLU A 20 -11.38 -20.71 4.37
C GLU A 20 -11.85 -20.34 2.96
N TYR A 21 -11.55 -21.17 1.96
CA TYR A 21 -12.11 -21.03 0.60
C TYR A 21 -13.48 -21.72 0.54
N VAL A 22 -14.53 -20.91 0.55
CA VAL A 22 -15.92 -21.34 0.75
C VAL A 22 -16.83 -20.86 -0.37
N THR A 23 -18.01 -21.49 -0.49
CA THR A 23 -19.12 -20.96 -1.28
C THR A 23 -20.05 -20.19 -0.35
N ILE A 24 -20.37 -18.94 -0.69
CA ILE A 24 -21.29 -18.06 0.06
C ILE A 24 -22.30 -17.40 -0.90
N GLU A 25 -23.37 -16.81 -0.37
CA GLU A 25 -24.31 -16.03 -1.18
C GLU A 25 -23.62 -14.79 -1.78
N CYS A 26 -23.98 -14.44 -3.01
CA CYS A 26 -23.52 -13.18 -3.61
C CYS A 26 -24.07 -11.99 -2.81
N PRO A 27 -23.25 -10.96 -2.54
CA PRO A 27 -23.72 -9.76 -1.86
C PRO A 27 -24.75 -9.04 -2.74
N LYS A 28 -25.74 -8.41 -2.12
CA LYS A 28 -26.81 -7.66 -2.79
C LYS A 28 -26.68 -6.19 -2.45
N ILE A 29 -26.96 -5.32 -3.42
CA ILE A 29 -27.04 -3.87 -3.22
C ILE A 29 -28.07 -3.63 -2.10
N THR A 30 -27.61 -3.03 -1.01
CA THR A 30 -28.46 -2.68 0.14
C THR A 30 -28.59 -1.17 0.31
N GLU A 31 -27.57 -0.42 -0.13
CA GLU A 31 -27.55 1.03 -0.05
C GLU A 31 -27.63 1.68 -1.44
N PRO A 32 -28.28 2.86 -1.58
CA PRO A 32 -28.35 3.58 -2.86
C PRO A 32 -26.99 3.95 -3.45
N THR A 33 -25.95 4.04 -2.60
CA THR A 33 -24.58 4.38 -3.00
C THR A 33 -23.69 3.15 -3.25
N ASP A 34 -24.22 1.93 -3.08
CA ASP A 34 -23.51 0.69 -3.31
C ASP A 34 -23.27 0.46 -4.81
N VAL A 35 -22.11 -0.14 -5.11
CA VAL A 35 -21.77 -0.60 -6.45
C VAL A 35 -21.44 -2.09 -6.35
N HIS A 36 -22.11 -2.91 -7.16
CA HIS A 36 -21.91 -4.35 -7.20
C HIS A 36 -21.08 -4.74 -8.44
N PHE A 37 -20.01 -5.50 -8.21
CA PHE A 37 -19.03 -5.83 -9.23
C PHE A 37 -18.93 -7.33 -9.46
N PHE A 38 -18.77 -7.70 -10.74
CA PHE A 38 -18.13 -8.96 -11.11
C PHE A 38 -16.61 -8.78 -11.17
N LEU A 39 -15.88 -9.50 -10.32
CA LEU A 39 -14.44 -9.38 -10.25
C LEU A 39 -13.78 -10.27 -11.31
N LYS A 40 -13.43 -9.71 -12.48
CA LYS A 40 -12.65 -10.44 -13.49
C LYS A 40 -11.19 -10.68 -13.08
N ARG A 41 -10.60 -9.79 -12.26
CA ARG A 41 -9.22 -9.89 -11.77
C ARG A 41 -9.15 -9.35 -10.34
N LYS A 42 -8.93 -10.21 -9.35
CA LYS A 42 -8.74 -9.73 -7.97
C LYS A 42 -7.33 -9.15 -7.84
N SER A 43 -7.10 -8.34 -6.82
CA SER A 43 -5.75 -8.01 -6.39
C SER A 43 -5.53 -8.69 -5.05
N HIS A 44 -4.45 -9.45 -4.94
CA HIS A 44 -3.93 -9.80 -3.63
C HIS A 44 -3.15 -8.59 -3.12
N LEU A 45 -2.82 -8.63 -1.85
CA LEU A 45 -2.20 -7.54 -1.16
C LEU A 45 -0.71 -7.35 -1.49
N ILE A 46 -0.25 -6.18 -1.05
CA ILE A 46 1.11 -5.66 -1.11
C ILE A 46 2.01 -6.41 -0.13
N GLY A 47 3.24 -6.69 -0.57
CA GLY A 47 4.45 -6.89 0.25
C GLY A 47 4.52 -6.00 1.49
N LYS A 48 4.52 -6.58 2.69
CA LYS A 48 4.91 -6.01 4.01
C LYS A 48 4.44 -4.59 4.42
N ASN A 49 3.50 -3.94 3.71
CA ASN A 49 2.78 -2.77 4.23
C ASN A 49 1.69 -3.26 5.20
N PHE A 50 2.20 -3.54 6.39
CA PHE A 50 1.70 -4.29 7.54
C PHE A 50 0.42 -3.77 8.21
N ILE A 51 -0.46 -3.06 7.50
CA ILE A 51 -1.70 -2.56 8.07
C ILE A 51 -2.89 -3.47 7.71
N ILE A 52 -2.82 -4.35 6.72
CA ILE A 52 -4.06 -4.90 6.15
C ILE A 52 -4.25 -6.43 6.26
N SER A 53 -3.22 -7.29 6.29
CA SER A 53 -3.43 -8.72 6.02
C SER A 53 -3.19 -9.72 7.15
N ASP A 54 -2.73 -9.30 8.32
CA ASP A 54 -2.31 -10.31 9.31
C ASP A 54 -2.60 -9.87 10.75
N LYS A 55 -1.91 -8.84 11.23
CA LYS A 55 -2.15 -8.36 12.59
C LYS A 55 -3.51 -7.68 12.69
N SER A 56 -3.80 -6.78 11.76
CA SER A 56 -4.76 -5.71 12.00
C SER A 56 -6.21 -5.92 11.61
N PHE A 57 -6.64 -6.85 10.75
CA PHE A 57 -8.04 -6.81 10.30
C PHE A 57 -8.67 -8.20 10.21
N GLY A 58 -9.15 -8.66 11.37
CA GLY A 58 -9.97 -9.86 11.51
C GLY A 58 -9.24 -11.20 11.52
N ARG A 59 -8.02 -11.31 10.95
CA ARG A 59 -7.27 -12.59 10.97
C ARG A 59 -6.65 -12.89 12.34
N THR A 60 -5.77 -12.07 12.91
CA THR A 60 -5.19 -12.37 14.25
C THR A 60 -5.84 -11.61 15.41
N GLY A 61 -6.83 -10.75 15.13
CA GLY A 61 -7.65 -10.08 16.15
C GLY A 61 -7.13 -8.74 16.68
N LEU A 62 -6.05 -8.15 16.13
CA LEU A 62 -5.57 -6.82 16.58
C LEU A 62 -6.61 -5.72 16.32
N TYR A 63 -7.47 -5.84 15.29
CA TYR A 63 -8.68 -5.03 15.18
C TYR A 63 -9.89 -5.96 15.02
N LYS A 64 -10.91 -5.69 15.84
CA LYS A 64 -12.13 -6.48 15.92
C LYS A 64 -13.01 -6.19 14.71
N LEU A 65 -13.19 -7.19 13.85
CA LEU A 65 -14.21 -7.19 12.80
C LEU A 65 -15.36 -8.11 13.20
N PRO A 66 -16.61 -7.82 12.82
CA PRO A 66 -17.69 -8.76 12.97
C PRO A 66 -17.39 -10.00 12.10
N LEU A 67 -17.45 -11.19 12.72
CA LEU A 67 -17.21 -12.47 12.06
C LEU A 67 -18.56 -13.18 11.82
N PRO A 68 -18.73 -13.95 10.73
CA PRO A 68 -17.74 -14.23 9.70
C PRO A 68 -17.54 -13.06 8.71
N VAL A 69 -16.33 -12.93 8.15
CA VAL A 69 -15.99 -11.80 7.26
C VAL A 69 -15.25 -12.24 5.99
N VAL A 70 -15.55 -11.60 4.86
CA VAL A 70 -14.74 -11.68 3.64
C VAL A 70 -13.67 -10.59 3.69
N ILE A 71 -12.41 -10.99 3.52
CA ILE A 71 -11.25 -10.08 3.65
C ILE A 71 -10.80 -9.50 2.30
N GLY A 72 -9.70 -8.77 2.34
CA GLY A 72 -9.16 -8.01 1.21
C GLY A 72 -9.55 -6.53 1.31
N ARG A 73 -8.82 -5.67 0.58
CA ARG A 73 -9.03 -4.21 0.63
C ARG A 73 -9.00 -3.51 -0.71
N GLU A 74 -8.54 -4.13 -1.78
CA GLU A 74 -8.52 -3.49 -3.08
C GLU A 74 -8.66 -4.52 -4.19
N GLY A 75 -9.20 -4.09 -5.32
CA GLY A 75 -9.36 -4.94 -6.48
C GLY A 75 -9.73 -4.14 -7.71
N ALA A 76 -9.93 -4.85 -8.81
CA ALA A 76 -10.50 -4.28 -10.02
C ALA A 76 -11.44 -5.29 -10.67
N GLY A 77 -12.39 -4.81 -11.45
CA GLY A 77 -13.45 -5.66 -11.98
C GLY A 77 -14.29 -4.96 -13.02
N ILE A 78 -15.40 -5.60 -13.34
CA ILE A 78 -16.44 -5.05 -14.21
C ILE A 78 -17.68 -4.80 -13.36
N VAL A 79 -18.27 -3.62 -13.50
CA VAL A 79 -19.55 -3.31 -12.84
C VAL A 79 -20.63 -4.25 -13.38
N GLU A 80 -21.35 -4.92 -12.48
CA GLU A 80 -22.52 -5.74 -12.83
C GLU A 80 -23.82 -4.95 -12.61
N SER A 81 -23.93 -4.26 -11.48
CA SER A 81 -25.06 -3.41 -11.16
C SER A 81 -24.66 -2.27 -10.22
N VAL A 82 -25.49 -1.23 -10.16
CA VAL A 82 -25.23 -0.03 -9.36
C VAL A 82 -26.49 0.36 -8.59
N GLY A 83 -26.31 0.95 -7.40
CA GLY A 83 -27.39 1.55 -6.64
C GLY A 83 -27.93 2.82 -7.30
N GLU A 84 -29.11 3.26 -6.89
CA GLU A 84 -29.87 4.33 -7.55
C GLU A 84 -29.14 5.68 -7.58
N ASP A 85 -28.31 5.97 -6.57
CA ASP A 85 -27.57 7.23 -6.43
C ASP A 85 -26.20 7.21 -7.14
N VAL A 86 -25.81 6.09 -7.73
CA VAL A 86 -24.53 5.95 -8.42
C VAL A 86 -24.65 6.49 -9.84
N LYS A 87 -23.95 7.60 -10.12
CA LYS A 87 -23.97 8.26 -11.45
C LYS A 87 -22.66 8.16 -12.23
N ASP A 88 -21.57 7.82 -11.55
CA ASP A 88 -20.22 7.95 -12.11
C ASP A 88 -19.73 6.67 -12.81
N VAL A 89 -20.40 5.54 -12.59
CA VAL A 89 -20.10 4.23 -13.16
C VAL A 89 -21.41 3.53 -13.54
N GLN A 90 -21.36 2.66 -14.54
CA GLN A 90 -22.50 1.90 -15.05
C GLN A 90 -22.10 0.44 -15.35
N PRO A 91 -23.07 -0.49 -15.46
CA PRO A 91 -22.79 -1.87 -15.84
C PRO A 91 -21.92 -1.97 -17.10
N GLY A 92 -20.91 -2.83 -17.05
CA GLY A 92 -19.92 -3.00 -18.12
C GLY A 92 -18.64 -2.18 -17.97
N ASP A 93 -18.62 -1.15 -17.13
CA ASP A 93 -17.42 -0.34 -16.90
C ASP A 93 -16.32 -1.15 -16.20
N HIS A 94 -15.07 -0.94 -16.62
CA HIS A 94 -13.89 -1.40 -15.90
C HIS A 94 -13.56 -0.43 -14.75
N VAL A 95 -13.44 -0.97 -13.54
CA VAL A 95 -13.25 -0.16 -12.33
C VAL A 95 -12.19 -0.75 -11.41
N ALA A 96 -11.57 0.11 -10.62
CA ALA A 96 -10.76 -0.24 -9.47
C ALA A 96 -11.38 0.36 -8.21
N TYR A 97 -11.18 -0.29 -7.07
CA TYR A 97 -11.89 0.09 -5.85
C TYR A 97 -11.12 -0.26 -4.58
N ILE A 98 -11.54 0.34 -3.46
CA ILE A 98 -11.15 -0.07 -2.10
C ILE A 98 -12.34 -0.72 -1.41
N GLY A 99 -12.20 -1.98 -1.00
CA GLY A 99 -13.23 -2.79 -0.35
C GLY A 99 -12.86 -4.27 -0.27
N PRO A 100 -13.76 -5.12 0.27
CA PRO A 100 -13.57 -6.57 0.28
C PRO A 100 -13.29 -7.08 -1.14
N SER A 101 -12.31 -7.98 -1.28
CA SER A 101 -11.77 -8.34 -2.61
C SER A 101 -11.45 -9.82 -2.75
N TYR A 102 -11.43 -10.60 -1.67
CA TYR A 102 -11.14 -12.04 -1.77
C TYR A 102 -12.42 -12.83 -2.06
N ALA A 103 -13.17 -12.43 -3.08
CA ALA A 103 -14.44 -13.03 -3.49
C ALA A 103 -14.62 -12.87 -5.00
N GLU A 104 -15.44 -13.68 -5.66
CA GLU A 104 -15.73 -13.53 -7.12
C GLU A 104 -16.59 -12.30 -7.41
N TYR A 105 -17.44 -11.91 -6.46
CA TYR A 105 -18.24 -10.69 -6.49
C TYR A 105 -18.01 -9.89 -5.21
N THR A 106 -18.23 -8.59 -5.27
CA THR A 106 -18.14 -7.73 -4.10
C THR A 106 -19.05 -6.52 -4.23
N ILE A 107 -19.26 -5.86 -3.10
CA ILE A 107 -19.86 -4.54 -3.02
C ILE A 107 -18.82 -3.58 -2.46
N ALA A 108 -18.71 -2.42 -3.09
CA ALA A 108 -18.01 -1.28 -2.53
C ALA A 108 -18.87 -0.02 -2.65
N THR A 109 -18.69 0.89 -1.70
CA THR A 109 -19.32 2.20 -1.78
C THR A 109 -18.77 2.97 -2.98
N SER A 110 -19.64 3.61 -3.76
CA SER A 110 -19.28 4.44 -4.92
C SER A 110 -18.25 5.53 -4.60
N LYS A 111 -18.09 5.91 -3.33
CA LYS A 111 -17.06 6.81 -2.81
C LYS A 111 -15.63 6.31 -3.07
N HIS A 112 -15.40 5.00 -3.03
CA HIS A 112 -14.09 4.38 -3.18
C HIS A 112 -14.01 3.50 -4.43
N VAL A 113 -14.70 3.93 -5.49
CA VAL A 113 -14.76 3.28 -6.79
C VAL A 113 -14.35 4.29 -7.85
N THR A 114 -13.47 3.89 -8.75
CA THR A 114 -12.97 4.75 -9.83
C THR A 114 -12.92 3.96 -11.13
N LYS A 115 -13.17 4.64 -12.26
CA LYS A 115 -13.04 4.05 -13.59
C LYS A 115 -11.57 3.79 -13.90
N VAL A 116 -11.29 2.63 -14.47
CA VAL A 116 -9.97 2.33 -15.03
C VAL A 116 -9.93 2.92 -16.44
N PRO A 117 -8.96 3.81 -16.76
CA PRO A 117 -8.85 4.38 -18.10
C PRO A 117 -8.64 3.32 -19.17
N ASP A 118 -9.12 3.59 -20.38
CA ASP A 118 -8.88 2.74 -21.53
C ASP A 118 -7.36 2.59 -21.76
N GLY A 119 -6.93 1.36 -22.03
CA GLY A 119 -5.52 1.01 -22.23
C GLY A 119 -4.76 0.61 -20.97
N LEU A 120 -5.25 0.93 -19.76
CA LEU A 120 -4.62 0.47 -18.52
C LEU A 120 -5.02 -0.98 -18.22
N ASP A 121 -4.04 -1.88 -18.06
CA ASP A 121 -4.30 -3.26 -17.66
C ASP A 121 -5.02 -3.28 -16.30
N LEU A 122 -6.20 -3.91 -16.28
CA LEU A 122 -7.01 -4.09 -15.08
C LEU A 122 -6.22 -4.73 -13.92
N LYS A 123 -5.24 -5.58 -14.23
CA LYS A 123 -4.31 -6.19 -13.26
C LYS A 123 -3.41 -5.15 -12.61
N LEU A 124 -2.89 -4.19 -13.37
CA LEU A 124 -2.08 -3.08 -12.86
C LEU A 124 -2.95 -2.12 -12.05
N ALA A 125 -4.17 -1.82 -12.51
CA ALA A 125 -5.13 -1.04 -11.74
C ALA A 125 -5.45 -1.70 -10.39
N ALA A 126 -5.74 -3.01 -10.39
CA ALA A 126 -5.98 -3.76 -9.16
C ALA A 126 -4.73 -3.75 -8.25
N ALA A 127 -3.53 -3.80 -8.84
CA ALA A 127 -2.27 -3.82 -8.13
C ALA A 127 -1.90 -2.46 -7.48
N SER A 128 -2.45 -1.35 -7.95
CA SER A 128 -1.87 -0.03 -7.70
C SER A 128 -2.62 0.82 -6.68
N VAL A 129 -3.92 0.67 -6.49
CA VAL A 129 -4.75 1.65 -5.75
C VAL A 129 -4.19 1.98 -4.36
N ILE A 130 -4.14 1.04 -3.41
CA ILE A 130 -3.75 1.34 -2.03
C ILE A 130 -2.28 1.76 -1.95
N GLN A 131 -1.35 1.01 -2.56
CA GLN A 131 0.08 1.37 -2.46
C GLN A 131 0.42 2.65 -3.21
N GLY A 132 -0.20 2.85 -4.37
CA GLY A 132 -0.01 4.02 -5.23
C GLY A 132 -0.55 5.25 -4.55
N LEU A 133 -1.80 5.23 -4.09
CA LEU A 133 -2.40 6.34 -3.35
C LEU A 133 -1.66 6.61 -2.04
N THR A 134 -1.24 5.58 -1.30
CA THR A 134 -0.42 5.77 -0.09
C THR A 134 0.88 6.48 -0.44
N SER A 135 1.64 5.97 -1.42
CA SER A 135 2.93 6.56 -1.78
C SER A 135 2.79 7.98 -2.32
N LEU A 136 1.77 8.22 -3.15
CA LEU A 136 1.47 9.52 -3.73
C LEU A 136 1.08 10.55 -2.67
N THR A 137 0.17 10.18 -1.75
CA THR A 137 -0.25 11.07 -0.67
C THR A 137 0.85 11.29 0.36
N LEU A 138 1.70 10.29 0.65
CA LEU A 138 2.90 10.47 1.50
C LEU A 138 3.84 11.51 0.91
N ALA A 139 4.19 11.37 -0.37
CA ALA A 139 5.09 12.27 -1.07
C ALA A 139 4.48 13.66 -1.34
N THR A 140 3.16 13.83 -1.26
CA THR A 140 2.49 15.10 -1.60
C THR A 140 1.96 15.84 -0.38
N GLN A 141 1.29 15.14 0.53
CA GLN A 141 0.57 15.72 1.66
C GLN A 141 1.31 15.53 2.99
N SER A 142 1.90 14.34 3.23
CA SER A 142 2.63 14.12 4.49
C SER A 142 3.95 14.88 4.52
N TYR A 143 4.67 14.85 3.40
CA TYR A 143 5.79 15.72 3.13
C TYR A 143 5.80 16.01 1.64
N GLU A 144 5.60 17.27 1.26
CA GLU A 144 5.73 17.70 -0.13
C GLU A 144 7.20 17.56 -0.56
N VAL A 145 7.53 16.46 -1.25
CA VAL A 145 8.87 16.21 -1.79
C VAL A 145 9.18 17.25 -2.87
N LYS A 146 10.28 17.97 -2.70
CA LYS A 146 10.78 19.02 -3.60
C LYS A 146 12.04 18.56 -4.30
N LYS A 147 12.30 19.20 -5.44
CA LYS A 147 13.56 19.03 -6.17
C LYS A 147 14.75 19.26 -5.22
N ASP A 148 15.78 18.43 -5.38
CA ASP A 148 17.03 18.44 -4.63
C ASP A 148 16.90 18.07 -3.13
N ASP A 149 15.71 17.66 -2.65
CA ASP A 149 15.56 17.09 -1.31
C ASP A 149 16.28 15.74 -1.21
N TRP A 150 16.99 15.51 -0.11
CA TRP A 150 17.45 14.18 0.30
C TRP A 150 16.35 13.46 1.07
N ILE A 151 15.94 12.28 0.59
CA ILE A 151 14.83 11.49 1.17
C ILE A 151 15.32 10.09 1.55
N LEU A 152 15.18 9.71 2.83
CA LEU A 152 15.43 8.34 3.28
C LEU A 152 14.14 7.52 3.21
N ILE A 153 14.19 6.35 2.57
CA ILE A 153 13.06 5.44 2.42
C ILE A 153 13.42 4.10 3.05
N HIS A 154 12.74 3.77 4.15
CA HIS A 154 12.88 2.45 4.75
C HIS A 154 12.11 1.37 3.99
N ALA A 155 12.67 0.16 3.93
CA ALA A 155 12.13 -0.96 3.15
C ALA A 155 11.89 -0.58 1.67
N ALA A 156 12.90 0.01 1.03
CA ALA A 156 12.80 0.60 -0.31
C ALA A 156 12.43 -0.39 -1.44
N ALA A 157 12.61 -1.70 -1.22
CA ALA A 157 12.19 -2.74 -2.16
C ALA A 157 10.80 -3.34 -1.87
N GLY A 158 10.07 -2.80 -0.88
CA GLY A 158 8.68 -3.16 -0.59
C GLY A 158 7.70 -2.48 -1.56
N GLY A 159 6.39 -2.76 -1.43
CA GLY A 159 5.39 -2.22 -2.36
C GLY A 159 5.34 -0.69 -2.39
N CYS A 160 5.12 -0.04 -1.24
CA CYS A 160 5.21 1.44 -1.20
C CYS A 160 6.65 1.94 -1.38
N GLY A 161 7.66 1.19 -0.92
CA GLY A 161 9.06 1.60 -1.02
C GLY A 161 9.47 1.87 -2.47
N LEU A 162 9.16 0.93 -3.37
CA LEU A 162 9.49 1.05 -4.80
C LEU A 162 8.77 2.23 -5.46
N LEU A 163 7.52 2.50 -5.07
CA LEU A 163 6.76 3.63 -5.61
C LEU A 163 7.24 4.97 -5.05
N LEU A 164 7.57 5.04 -3.76
CA LEU A 164 8.18 6.23 -3.16
C LEU A 164 9.51 6.57 -3.80
N VAL A 165 10.37 5.59 -4.06
CA VAL A 165 11.64 5.80 -4.77
C VAL A 165 11.40 6.43 -6.16
N GLN A 166 10.46 5.87 -6.93
CA GLN A 166 10.10 6.41 -8.25
C GLN A 166 9.53 7.82 -8.15
N LEU A 167 8.63 8.08 -7.20
CA LEU A 167 8.04 9.40 -6.97
C LEU A 167 9.09 10.45 -6.59
N VAL A 168 10.03 10.09 -5.72
CA VAL A 168 11.14 10.97 -5.31
C VAL A 168 12.01 11.31 -6.54
N LYS A 169 12.41 10.30 -7.32
CA LYS A 169 13.17 10.50 -8.56
C LYS A 169 12.42 11.37 -9.57
N ASN A 170 11.14 11.10 -9.80
CA ASN A 170 10.31 11.85 -10.76
C ASN A 170 10.14 13.34 -10.38
N ARG A 171 10.36 13.69 -9.12
CA ARG A 171 10.32 15.06 -8.61
C ARG A 171 11.69 15.75 -8.59
N GLY A 172 12.73 15.06 -9.07
CA GLY A 172 14.10 15.55 -9.06
C GLY A 172 14.72 15.61 -7.66
N ALA A 173 14.23 14.80 -6.73
CA ALA A 173 14.80 14.62 -5.40
C ALA A 173 15.72 13.39 -5.35
N HIS A 174 16.55 13.31 -4.31
CA HIS A 174 17.56 12.27 -4.13
C HIS A 174 17.06 11.19 -3.16
N ALA A 175 16.87 9.96 -3.66
CA ALA A 175 16.38 8.85 -2.86
C ALA A 175 17.53 8.01 -2.27
N ILE A 176 17.54 7.86 -0.95
CA ILE A 176 18.37 6.89 -0.22
C ILE A 176 17.46 5.75 0.26
N GLY A 177 17.65 4.55 -0.26
CA GLY A 177 16.83 3.38 0.11
C GLY A 177 17.54 2.45 1.09
N THR A 178 16.84 1.96 2.12
CA THR A 178 17.37 0.86 2.96
C THR A 178 16.75 -0.48 2.57
N VAL A 179 17.58 -1.52 2.51
CA VAL A 179 17.20 -2.87 2.08
C VAL A 179 17.90 -3.95 2.90
N SER A 180 17.43 -5.19 2.79
CA SER A 180 17.91 -6.31 3.61
C SER A 180 18.89 -7.23 2.89
N ASN A 181 19.08 -7.09 1.57
CA ASN A 181 19.96 -7.94 0.77
C ASN A 181 20.24 -7.32 -0.62
N ALA A 182 21.18 -7.91 -1.34
CA ALA A 182 21.62 -7.45 -2.65
C ALA A 182 20.52 -7.48 -3.74
N GLU A 183 19.66 -8.49 -3.74
CA GLU A 183 18.55 -8.56 -4.72
C GLU A 183 17.56 -7.42 -4.54
N LYS A 184 17.22 -7.09 -3.29
CA LYS A 184 16.40 -5.91 -2.97
C LYS A 184 17.14 -4.61 -3.28
N ALA A 185 18.47 -4.58 -3.15
CA ALA A 185 19.24 -3.41 -3.54
C ALA A 185 19.14 -3.11 -5.03
N LYS A 186 19.29 -4.14 -5.88
CA LYS A 186 19.11 -4.02 -7.33
C LYS A 186 17.73 -3.48 -7.69
N LEU A 187 16.69 -3.93 -7.00
CA LEU A 187 15.32 -3.45 -7.22
C LEU A 187 15.15 -1.97 -6.86
N ALA A 188 15.68 -1.54 -5.71
CA ALA A 188 15.61 -0.14 -5.31
C ALA A 188 16.40 0.77 -6.27
N LEU A 189 17.59 0.34 -6.71
CA LEU A 189 18.38 1.06 -7.71
C LEU A 189 17.64 1.15 -9.06
N HIS A 190 17.04 0.05 -9.52
CA HIS A 190 16.25 0.04 -10.76
C HIS A 190 15.03 0.96 -10.68
N ALA A 191 14.38 1.04 -9.51
CA ALA A 191 13.29 1.97 -9.26
C ALA A 191 13.73 3.44 -9.24
N GLY A 192 15.04 3.71 -9.14
CA GLY A 192 15.59 5.07 -9.16
C GLY A 192 16.19 5.57 -7.86
N ALA A 193 16.50 4.68 -6.90
CA ALA A 193 17.25 5.07 -5.72
C ALA A 193 18.65 5.51 -6.16
N GLU A 194 19.08 6.68 -5.69
CA GLU A 194 20.42 7.19 -5.97
C GLU A 194 21.46 6.45 -5.13
N HIS A 195 21.11 6.16 -3.88
CA HIS A 195 21.91 5.35 -2.99
C HIS A 195 21.07 4.26 -2.34
N VAL A 196 21.71 3.12 -2.08
CA VAL A 196 21.10 2.02 -1.33
C VAL A 196 22.02 1.57 -0.22
N ILE A 197 21.46 1.42 0.98
CA ILE A 197 22.15 0.94 2.16
C ILE A 197 21.60 -0.43 2.53
N ASN A 198 22.47 -1.45 2.55
CA ASN A 198 22.11 -2.75 3.08
C ASN A 198 22.27 -2.73 4.60
N TYR A 199 21.15 -2.56 5.33
CA TYR A 199 21.16 -2.41 6.78
C TYR A 199 21.65 -3.67 7.53
N THR A 200 21.81 -4.81 6.84
CA THR A 200 22.35 -6.05 7.44
C THR A 200 23.87 -6.07 7.49
N THR A 201 24.53 -5.22 6.69
CA THR A 201 26.00 -5.18 6.57
C THR A 201 26.59 -3.78 6.74
N GLN A 202 25.75 -2.74 6.78
CA GLN A 202 26.17 -1.34 6.87
C GLN A 202 25.39 -0.64 7.99
N ASN A 203 26.04 0.33 8.64
CA ASN A 203 25.37 1.25 9.55
C ASN A 203 24.62 2.31 8.74
N VAL A 204 23.29 2.38 8.92
CA VAL A 204 22.43 3.30 8.18
C VAL A 204 22.73 4.76 8.49
N VAL A 205 23.00 5.10 9.76
CA VAL A 205 23.24 6.49 10.17
C VAL A 205 24.54 7.00 9.57
N GLU A 206 25.61 6.22 9.68
CA GLU A 206 26.93 6.57 9.13
C GLU A 206 26.87 6.78 7.62
N GLU A 207 26.22 5.87 6.89
CA GLU A 207 26.10 5.99 5.44
C GLU A 207 25.23 7.18 5.03
N VAL A 208 24.10 7.42 5.71
CA VAL A 208 23.27 8.60 5.43
C VAL A 208 24.05 9.89 5.67
N MET A 209 24.77 9.99 6.78
CA MET A 209 25.58 11.17 7.07
C MET A 209 26.71 11.35 6.05
N ARG A 210 27.37 10.27 5.63
CA ARG A 210 28.38 10.31 4.57
C ARG A 210 27.81 10.76 3.22
N ILE A 211 26.64 10.26 2.84
CA ILE A 211 25.98 10.62 1.57
C ILE A 211 25.52 12.08 1.57
N THR A 212 25.11 12.59 2.72
CA THR A 212 24.51 13.94 2.86
C THR A 212 25.48 14.98 3.41
N ASP A 213 26.79 14.72 3.38
CA ASP A 213 27.84 15.60 3.92
C ASP A 213 27.55 16.07 5.36
N ASN A 214 27.15 15.12 6.21
CA ASN A 214 26.72 15.30 7.61
C ASN A 214 25.50 16.22 7.82
N ASN A 215 24.76 16.58 6.77
CA ASN A 215 23.55 17.39 6.92
C ASN A 215 22.34 16.57 7.36
N GLY A 216 22.30 15.27 7.02
CA GLY A 216 21.12 14.43 7.19
C GLY A 216 20.07 14.67 6.10
N VAL A 217 18.96 13.93 6.17
CA VAL A 217 17.91 13.94 5.14
C VAL A 217 16.75 14.90 5.48
N HIS A 218 16.13 15.46 4.45
CA HIS A 218 15.02 16.41 4.55
C HIS A 218 13.75 15.73 5.07
N ALA A 219 13.47 14.53 4.60
CA ALA A 219 12.38 13.70 5.09
C ALA A 219 12.73 12.21 5.11
N ILE A 220 12.06 11.50 6.00
CA ILE A 220 12.14 10.05 6.14
C ILE A 220 10.76 9.47 5.96
N PHE A 221 10.62 8.52 5.03
CA PHE A 221 9.43 7.67 4.92
C PHE A 221 9.70 6.32 5.57
N ASP A 222 9.12 6.11 6.75
CA ASP A 222 9.34 4.94 7.59
C ASP A 222 8.09 4.04 7.69
N GLY A 223 8.10 2.94 6.94
CA GLY A 223 7.09 1.88 7.00
C GLY A 223 7.44 0.74 7.99
N VAL A 224 8.63 0.77 8.60
CA VAL A 224 9.15 -0.32 9.43
C VAL A 224 8.77 -0.12 10.90
N GLY A 225 8.96 1.07 11.45
CA GLY A 225 8.50 1.42 12.80
C GLY A 225 9.53 1.13 13.89
N LYS A 226 9.21 0.22 14.82
CA LYS A 226 9.98 0.00 16.06
C LYS A 226 11.50 -0.09 15.87
N ASP A 227 11.96 -0.82 14.86
CA ASP A 227 13.39 -1.15 14.71
C ASP A 227 14.18 -0.02 14.04
N THR A 228 13.50 0.91 13.38
CA THR A 228 14.12 1.99 12.58
C THR A 228 13.90 3.37 13.17
N PHE A 229 13.01 3.53 14.16
CA PHE A 229 12.65 4.84 14.70
C PHE A 229 13.85 5.65 15.19
N GLU A 230 14.77 5.03 15.92
CA GLU A 230 16.00 5.68 16.42
C GLU A 230 16.95 6.06 15.28
N THR A 231 17.07 5.19 14.28
CA THR A 231 17.84 5.47 13.06
C THR A 231 17.25 6.65 12.29
N SER A 232 15.92 6.68 12.12
CA SER A 232 15.18 7.76 11.47
C SER A 232 15.40 9.10 12.19
N LEU A 233 15.35 9.12 13.52
CA LEU A 233 15.64 10.30 14.33
C LEU A 233 17.08 10.79 14.12
N ALA A 234 18.06 9.88 14.13
CA ALA A 234 19.47 10.22 13.94
C ALA A 234 19.74 10.77 12.53
N CYS A 235 19.15 10.15 11.49
CA CYS A 235 19.35 10.51 10.08
C CYS A 235 18.71 11.84 9.67
N ALA A 236 17.69 12.31 10.40
CA ALA A 236 16.97 13.54 10.05
C ALA A 236 17.86 14.78 10.18
N ARG A 237 17.79 15.68 9.20
CA ARG A 237 18.43 17.00 9.30
C ARG A 237 17.70 17.92 10.28
N ARG A 238 18.30 19.07 10.60
CA ARG A 238 17.60 20.18 11.28
C ARG A 238 16.37 20.62 10.48
N LEU A 239 15.21 20.72 11.14
CA LEU A 239 13.88 20.98 10.54
C LEU A 239 13.34 19.83 9.66
N GLY A 240 13.93 18.64 9.75
CA GLY A 240 13.52 17.47 8.98
C GLY A 240 12.18 16.88 9.43
N SER A 241 11.58 16.09 8.54
CA SER A 241 10.28 15.45 8.75
C SER A 241 10.40 13.93 8.83
N LEU A 242 9.90 13.35 9.92
CA LEU A 242 9.75 11.90 10.08
C LEU A 242 8.31 11.51 9.77
N ILE A 243 8.11 10.76 8.69
CA ILE A 243 6.81 10.27 8.27
C ILE A 243 6.72 8.78 8.59
N SER A 244 6.20 8.45 9.77
CA SER A 244 6.02 7.08 10.23
C SER A 244 4.66 6.55 9.79
N PHE A 245 4.60 5.69 8.77
CA PHE A 245 3.34 5.26 8.17
C PHE A 245 3.10 3.75 8.27
N GLY A 246 4.03 2.99 8.86
CA GLY A 246 3.91 1.53 9.02
C GLY A 246 4.41 1.02 10.37
N ASN A 247 4.26 -0.28 10.59
CA ASN A 247 4.70 -1.00 11.79
C ASN A 247 5.27 -2.40 11.42
N ALA A 248 6.01 -2.51 10.31
CA ALA A 248 6.46 -3.81 9.80
C ALA A 248 7.41 -4.57 10.75
N SER A 249 8.02 -3.91 11.73
CA SER A 249 8.74 -4.57 12.84
C SER A 249 8.04 -4.47 14.20
N GLY A 250 6.92 -3.76 14.27
CA GLY A 250 6.15 -3.53 15.49
C GLY A 250 5.83 -2.05 15.70
N VAL A 251 4.99 -1.81 16.71
CA VAL A 251 4.58 -0.46 17.13
C VAL A 251 5.77 0.22 17.81
N ILE A 252 6.02 1.48 17.44
CA ILE A 252 7.00 2.34 18.12
C ILE A 252 6.52 2.55 19.57
N PRO A 253 7.33 2.20 20.58
CA PRO A 253 6.97 2.42 21.98
C PRO A 253 6.72 3.91 22.30
N PRO A 254 6.00 4.23 23.37
CA PRO A 254 5.91 5.61 23.86
C PRO A 254 7.30 6.23 24.04
N PHE A 255 7.47 7.46 23.59
CA PHE A 255 8.74 8.19 23.69
C PHE A 255 8.50 9.65 24.10
N ASN A 256 9.54 10.29 24.66
CA ASN A 256 9.48 11.69 25.07
C ASN A 256 9.56 12.63 23.85
N LEU A 257 8.51 13.43 23.61
CA LEU A 257 8.46 14.39 22.51
C LEU A 257 9.58 15.45 22.54
N SER A 258 10.14 15.74 23.71
CA SER A 258 11.26 16.69 23.86
C SER A 258 12.49 16.27 23.05
N ARG A 259 12.61 14.99 22.70
CA ARG A 259 13.66 14.46 21.81
C ARG A 259 13.61 15.07 20.40
N LEU A 260 12.44 15.55 19.96
CA LEU A 260 12.28 16.21 18.66
C LEU A 260 12.87 17.64 18.66
N ALA A 261 13.04 18.26 19.83
CA ALA A 261 13.44 19.65 19.96
C ALA A 261 14.90 19.90 19.56
N GLU A 262 15.79 18.91 19.71
CA GLU A 262 17.22 19.03 19.38
C GLU A 262 17.45 19.52 17.94
N LYS A 263 16.61 19.04 17.01
CA LYS A 263 16.67 19.37 15.58
C LYS A 263 15.41 20.06 15.07
N ASN A 264 14.48 20.48 15.95
CA ASN A 264 13.16 20.99 15.58
C ASN A 264 12.43 20.07 14.57
N LEU A 265 12.44 18.77 14.85
CA LEU A 265 11.90 17.75 13.97
C LEU A 265 10.37 17.78 13.96
N LYS A 266 9.81 17.45 12.81
CA LYS A 266 8.37 17.19 12.63
C LYS A 266 8.14 15.70 12.61
N LEU A 267 7.17 15.20 13.37
CA LEU A 267 6.76 13.80 13.33
C LEU A 267 5.31 13.73 12.86
N MET A 268 5.04 12.91 11.84
CA MET A 268 3.70 12.64 11.35
C MET A 268 3.43 11.15 11.30
N ARG A 269 2.20 10.77 11.71
CA ARG A 269 1.67 9.42 11.62
C ARG A 269 0.45 9.37 10.67
N PRO A 270 0.64 9.35 9.34
CA PRO A 270 -0.47 9.39 8.40
C PRO A 270 -1.17 8.03 8.23
N THR A 271 -2.42 8.09 7.77
CA THR A 271 -3.16 6.94 7.22
C THR A 271 -3.81 7.38 5.91
N LEU A 272 -3.77 6.52 4.89
CA LEU A 272 -4.31 6.82 3.56
C LEU A 272 -5.75 7.34 3.64
N PHE A 273 -6.59 6.72 4.45
CA PHE A 273 -8.02 7.02 4.52
C PHE A 273 -8.32 8.47 4.97
N ASN A 274 -7.39 9.14 5.66
CA ASN A 274 -7.53 10.55 6.02
C ASN A 274 -7.18 11.51 4.87
N TYR A 275 -6.68 10.99 3.74
CA TYR A 275 -6.43 11.76 2.51
C TYR A 275 -7.46 11.48 1.41
N ILE A 276 -8.34 10.49 1.59
CA ILE A 276 -9.37 10.08 0.63
C ILE A 276 -10.74 9.94 1.34
N VAL A 277 -11.04 10.93 2.18
CA VAL A 277 -12.26 11.02 2.98
C VAL A 277 -13.45 11.38 2.10
N THR A 278 -13.27 12.04 0.96
CA THR A 278 -14.34 12.32 0.01
C THR A 278 -14.16 11.57 -1.30
N LYS A 279 -15.24 11.49 -2.10
CA LYS A 279 -15.21 10.89 -3.43
C LYS A 279 -14.30 11.70 -4.36
N GLU A 280 -14.32 13.02 -4.22
CA GLU A 280 -13.51 13.97 -4.99
C GLU A 280 -12.02 13.78 -4.70
N GLU A 281 -11.65 13.60 -3.43
CA GLU A 281 -10.27 13.31 -3.02
C GLU A 281 -9.80 11.96 -3.57
N PHE A 282 -10.62 10.91 -3.43
CA PHE A 282 -10.30 9.60 -3.99
C PHE A 282 -10.14 9.66 -5.52
N LYS A 283 -11.06 10.33 -6.22
CA LYS A 283 -11.01 10.52 -7.66
C LYS A 283 -9.78 11.32 -8.09
N LYS A 284 -9.43 12.39 -7.39
CA LYS A 284 -8.24 13.21 -7.67
C LYS A 284 -6.98 12.34 -7.68
N TYR A 285 -6.71 11.64 -6.57
CA TYR A 285 -5.47 10.88 -6.45
C TYR A 285 -5.46 9.61 -7.32
N THR A 286 -6.61 8.98 -7.58
CA THR A 286 -6.67 7.83 -8.51
C THR A 286 -6.46 8.25 -9.96
N THR A 287 -6.99 9.41 -10.35
CA THR A 287 -6.75 9.99 -11.69
C THR A 287 -5.27 10.28 -11.88
N GLU A 288 -4.62 10.92 -10.91
CA GLU A 288 -3.19 11.19 -10.94
C GLU A 288 -2.37 9.89 -11.00
N LEU A 289 -2.68 8.93 -10.12
CA LEU A 289 -2.01 7.63 -10.09
C LEU A 289 -2.10 6.91 -11.45
N PHE A 290 -3.29 6.78 -12.03
CA PHE A 290 -3.47 6.09 -13.30
C PHE A 290 -2.82 6.83 -14.46
N THR A 291 -2.83 8.16 -14.45
CA THR A 291 -2.09 8.96 -15.43
C THR A 291 -0.59 8.65 -15.35
N MET A 292 0.00 8.65 -14.15
CA MET A 292 1.42 8.35 -13.98
C MET A 292 1.78 6.92 -14.40
N ILE A 293 0.91 5.94 -14.14
CA ILE A 293 1.13 4.55 -14.59
C ILE A 293 1.06 4.47 -16.12
N ASN A 294 0.06 5.08 -16.74
CA ASN A 294 -0.14 5.04 -18.19
C ASN A 294 0.98 5.77 -18.95
N GLU A 295 1.52 6.84 -18.38
CA GLU A 295 2.68 7.57 -18.91
C GLU A 295 4.03 6.86 -18.64
N GLY A 296 4.03 5.70 -17.98
CA GLY A 296 5.24 4.98 -17.61
C GLY A 296 6.10 5.66 -16.55
N LYS A 297 5.56 6.68 -15.86
CA LYS A 297 6.24 7.36 -14.74
C LYS A 297 6.22 6.53 -13.46
N LEU A 298 5.25 5.62 -13.32
CA LEU A 298 5.19 4.67 -12.22
C LEU A 298 5.04 3.23 -12.74
N ASP A 299 6.07 2.42 -12.51
CA ASP A 299 6.05 0.98 -12.72
C ASP A 299 5.51 0.26 -11.48
N ILE A 300 4.45 -0.52 -11.69
CA ILE A 300 3.80 -1.32 -10.65
C ILE A 300 4.33 -2.76 -10.74
N LYS A 301 5.37 -3.05 -9.96
CA LYS A 301 5.96 -4.39 -9.91
C LYS A 301 4.98 -5.41 -9.32
N ILE A 302 4.52 -6.34 -10.15
CA ILE A 302 3.81 -7.54 -9.72
C ILE A 302 4.83 -8.66 -9.55
N TRP A 303 4.94 -9.20 -8.33
CA TRP A 303 5.85 -10.29 -8.01
C TRP A 303 5.30 -11.64 -8.46
N LYS A 304 4.05 -11.94 -8.13
CA LYS A 304 3.41 -13.22 -8.47
C LYS A 304 1.89 -13.11 -8.46
N THR A 305 1.25 -13.94 -9.28
CA THR A 305 -0.19 -14.15 -9.29
C THR A 305 -0.51 -15.54 -8.75
N TYR A 306 -1.53 -15.62 -7.90
CA TYR A 306 -2.03 -16.82 -7.24
C TYR A 306 -3.50 -17.01 -7.60
N LYS A 307 -4.00 -18.24 -7.56
CA LYS A 307 -5.45 -18.47 -7.57
C LYS A 307 -6.04 -18.06 -6.22
N LEU A 308 -7.33 -17.69 -6.19
CA LEU A 308 -8.02 -17.37 -4.94
C LEU A 308 -7.95 -18.54 -3.95
N SER A 309 -8.04 -19.77 -4.44
CA SER A 309 -7.88 -21.00 -3.64
C SER A 309 -6.53 -21.10 -2.94
N ASP A 310 -5.49 -20.46 -3.49
CA ASP A 310 -4.10 -20.56 -3.02
C ASP A 310 -3.74 -19.42 -2.06
N VAL A 311 -4.74 -18.72 -1.52
CA VAL A 311 -4.56 -17.54 -0.64
C VAL A 311 -3.62 -17.81 0.53
N LYS A 312 -3.62 -19.03 1.07
CA LYS A 312 -2.75 -19.42 2.18
C LYS A 312 -1.27 -19.30 1.80
N GLN A 313 -0.90 -19.78 0.61
CA GLN A 313 0.47 -19.67 0.12
C GLN A 313 0.85 -18.21 -0.15
N ALA A 314 -0.08 -17.41 -0.67
CA ALA A 314 0.16 -15.99 -0.91
C ALA A 314 0.46 -15.23 0.40
N HIS A 315 -0.25 -15.56 1.49
CA HIS A 315 0.04 -15.03 2.83
C HIS A 315 1.37 -15.53 3.40
N LEU A 316 1.69 -16.83 3.26
CA LEU A 316 2.96 -17.39 3.72
C LEU A 316 4.16 -16.73 3.03
N ASP A 317 4.15 -16.64 1.69
CA ASP A 317 5.23 -16.04 0.92
C ASP A 317 5.45 -14.57 1.33
N LEU A 318 4.35 -13.86 1.61
CA LEU A 318 4.34 -12.49 2.11
C LEU A 318 4.95 -12.36 3.51
N GLU A 319 4.58 -13.23 4.44
CA GLU A 319 5.05 -13.24 5.84
C GLU A 319 6.54 -13.59 5.95
N GLU A 320 7.04 -14.47 5.09
CA GLU A 320 8.44 -14.92 5.05
C GLU A 320 9.43 -13.91 4.44
N ARG A 321 8.98 -12.70 4.07
CA ARG A 321 9.80 -11.61 3.49
C ARG A 321 10.48 -11.96 2.16
N LYS A 322 10.01 -13.00 1.46
CA LYS A 322 10.50 -13.48 0.15
C LYS A 322 10.02 -12.63 -1.03
N THR A 323 9.03 -11.77 -0.81
CA THR A 323 8.35 -11.02 -1.88
C THR A 323 9.04 -9.69 -2.19
N SER A 324 8.83 -9.18 -3.40
CA SER A 324 9.27 -7.84 -3.81
C SER A 324 8.29 -7.23 -4.79
N GLY A 325 7.52 -6.24 -4.34
CA GLY A 325 6.36 -5.69 -5.06
C GLY A 325 5.03 -6.30 -4.60
N LYS A 326 4.09 -6.38 -5.54
CA LYS A 326 2.68 -6.72 -5.31
C LYS A 326 2.38 -8.19 -5.60
N LEU A 327 1.56 -8.84 -4.78
CA LEU A 327 0.99 -10.16 -5.09
C LEU A 327 -0.39 -9.95 -5.69
N ILE A 328 -0.86 -10.84 -6.56
CA ILE A 328 -2.21 -10.77 -7.15
C ILE A 328 -2.96 -12.09 -6.91
N LEU A 329 -4.24 -12.03 -6.54
CA LEU A 329 -5.14 -13.18 -6.49
C LEU A 329 -5.99 -13.15 -7.75
N GLN A 330 -6.28 -14.29 -8.33
CA GLN A 330 -7.19 -14.38 -9.46
C GLN A 330 -8.34 -15.32 -9.07
N PRO A 331 -9.61 -14.94 -9.36
CA PRO A 331 -10.78 -15.79 -9.11
C PRO A 331 -10.60 -17.22 -9.59
#